data_AF-A0A243Q471-F1
#
_entry.id   AF-A0A243Q471-F1
#
_cell.length_a   1.000
_cell.length_b   1.000
_cell.length_c   1.000
_cell.angle_alpha   90.00
_cell.angle_beta   90.00
_cell.angle_gamma   90.00
#
_symmetry.space_group_name_H-M   'P 1'
#
loop_
_entity.id
_entity.type
_entity.pdbx_description
1 polymer ?
#
loop_
_entity_poly.entity_id
_entity_poly.type
_entity_poly.pdbx_seq_one_letter_code
_entity_poly.pdbx_strand_id
1 'polypeptide(L)'
;MVDVFRSLEDSMKRLLPETEITDELIVDQVRTIQQLEQEHQLKADVVERLRTATSENDLAARDVAGSEMAMLQDEILRKSVSALYTLGMVSAAQLLEYMVNEIVDVGET
;
A
#
# COMPACT_ATOMS: atom_id res chain seq x y z
N MET A 1 -15.07 -27.49 -19.68
CA MET A 1 -13.97 -26.68 -19.13
C MET A 1 -14.05 -25.23 -19.59
N VAL A 2 -14.38 -24.95 -20.85
CA VAL A 2 -14.59 -23.58 -21.39
C VAL A 2 -15.76 -22.83 -20.73
N ASP A 3 -16.85 -23.53 -20.37
CA ASP A 3 -18.03 -22.89 -19.77
C ASP A 3 -17.82 -22.40 -18.33
N VAL A 4 -16.88 -23.01 -17.60
CA VAL A 4 -16.56 -22.58 -16.22
C VAL A 4 -15.79 -21.26 -16.25
N PHE A 5 -14.85 -21.11 -17.19
CA PHE A 5 -14.09 -19.86 -17.36
C PHE A 5 -14.98 -18.69 -17.78
N ARG A 6 -15.94 -18.91 -18.70
CA ARG A 6 -16.93 -17.87 -19.06
C ARG A 6 -17.84 -17.50 -17.90
N SER A 7 -18.29 -18.47 -17.12
CA SER A 7 -19.12 -18.23 -15.94
C SER A 7 -18.37 -17.44 -14.86
N LEU A 8 -17.07 -17.70 -14.68
CA LEU A 8 -16.21 -16.95 -13.76
C LEU A 8 -16.00 -15.52 -14.24
N GLU A 9 -15.72 -15.33 -15.53
CA GLU A 9 -15.54 -14.00 -16.15
C GLU A 9 -16.81 -13.15 -16.06
N ASP A 10 -17.99 -13.74 -16.32
CA ASP A 10 -19.28 -13.07 -16.20
C ASP A 10 -19.64 -12.74 -14.76
N SER A 11 -19.22 -13.59 -13.80
CA SER A 11 -19.42 -13.33 -12.37
C SER A 11 -18.49 -12.21 -11.87
N MET A 12 -17.25 -12.17 -12.36
CA MET A 12 -16.28 -11.11 -12.07
C MET A 12 -16.72 -9.76 -12.65
N LYS A 13 -17.24 -9.75 -13.89
CA LYS A 13 -17.82 -8.55 -14.52
C LYS A 13 -19.04 -8.00 -13.78
N ARG A 14 -19.83 -8.86 -13.13
CA ARG A 14 -21.00 -8.42 -12.33
C ARG A 14 -20.65 -7.95 -10.91
N LEU A 15 -19.49 -8.34 -10.39
CA LEU A 15 -19.03 -7.99 -9.04
C LEU A 15 -18.21 -6.70 -9.02
N LEU A 16 -17.61 -6.31 -10.15
CA LEU A 16 -16.96 -5.02 -10.28
C LEU A 16 -18.01 -3.99 -10.69
N PRO A 17 -18.28 -2.94 -9.91
CA PRO A 17 -18.97 -1.79 -10.47
C PRO A 17 -18.18 -1.35 -11.70
N GLU A 18 -18.86 -1.15 -12.83
CA GLU A 18 -18.32 -0.40 -13.98
C GLU A 18 -18.14 1.05 -13.54
N THR A 19 -17.22 1.29 -12.61
CA THR A 19 -16.71 2.62 -12.33
C THR A 19 -15.91 2.96 -13.58
N GLU A 20 -16.47 3.84 -14.41
CA GLU A 20 -15.72 4.41 -15.53
C GLU A 20 -14.41 4.96 -14.97
N ILE A 21 -13.29 4.45 -15.46
CA ILE A 21 -11.97 4.92 -15.05
C ILE A 21 -11.78 6.29 -15.68
N THR A 22 -11.93 7.33 -14.88
CA THR A 22 -11.67 8.70 -15.31
C THR A 22 -10.30 9.18 -14.85
N ASP A 23 -9.79 10.21 -15.50
CA ASP A 23 -8.53 10.85 -15.10
C ASP A 23 -8.61 11.41 -13.68
N GLU A 24 -9.77 11.93 -13.26
CA GLU A 24 -10.00 12.40 -11.90
C GLU A 24 -9.86 11.27 -10.88
N LEU A 25 -10.40 10.09 -11.17
CA LEU A 25 -10.25 8.92 -10.31
C LEU A 25 -8.77 8.53 -10.17
N ILE A 26 -8.03 8.50 -11.28
CA ILE A 26 -6.59 8.19 -11.26
C ILE A 26 -5.85 9.23 -10.41
N VAL A 27 -6.11 10.51 -10.63
CA VAL A 27 -5.47 11.60 -9.88
C VAL A 27 -5.77 11.51 -8.39
N ASP A 28 -7.00 11.19 -8.02
CA ASP A 28 -7.38 11.06 -6.61
C ASP A 28 -6.71 9.85 -5.94
N GLN A 29 -6.60 8.71 -6.64
CA GLN A 29 -5.84 7.56 -6.13
C GLN A 29 -4.36 7.92 -5.94
N VAL A 30 -3.74 8.56 -6.93
CA VAL A 30 -2.33 8.97 -6.87
C VAL A 30 -2.08 9.98 -5.76
N ARG A 31 -2.94 10.99 -5.60
CA ARG A 31 -2.83 12.00 -4.53
C ARG A 31 -2.93 11.36 -3.15
N THR A 32 -3.83 10.41 -2.96
CA THR A 32 -4.00 9.70 -1.70
C THR A 32 -2.71 8.97 -1.31
N ILE A 33 -2.10 8.25 -2.25
CA ILE A 33 -0.84 7.54 -2.02
C ILE A 33 0.30 8.54 -1.80
N GLN A 34 0.39 9.59 -2.62
CA GLN A 34 1.43 10.61 -2.51
C GLN A 34 1.41 11.31 -1.14
N GLN A 35 0.24 11.56 -0.57
CA GLN A 35 0.14 12.14 0.76
C GLN A 35 0.75 11.21 1.82
N LEU A 36 0.44 9.91 1.76
CA LEU A 36 1.01 8.92 2.66
C LEU A 36 2.53 8.80 2.49
N GLU A 37 3.04 8.85 1.26
CA GLU A 37 4.48 8.85 0.97
C GLU A 37 5.17 10.09 1.56
N GLN A 38 4.54 11.26 1.51
CA GLN A 38 5.06 12.48 2.14
C GLN A 38 5.13 12.33 3.66
N GLU A 39 4.06 11.82 4.28
CA GLU A 39 4.04 11.57 5.72
C GLU A 39 5.11 10.54 6.12
N HIS A 40 5.26 9.46 5.34
CA HIS A 40 6.30 8.47 5.53
C HIS A 40 7.70 9.10 5.45
N GLN A 41 7.95 9.95 4.45
CA GLN A 41 9.24 10.64 4.29
C GLN A 41 9.55 11.54 5.48
N LEU A 42 8.55 12.25 6.03
CA LEU A 42 8.75 13.06 7.24
C LEU A 42 9.17 12.21 8.44
N LYS A 43 8.64 10.99 8.60
CA LYS A 43 9.08 10.07 9.65
C LYS A 43 10.48 9.54 9.39
N ALA A 44 10.79 9.19 8.14
CA ALA A 44 12.13 8.75 7.74
C ALA A 44 13.20 9.82 8.02
N ASP A 45 12.90 11.09 7.74
CA ASP A 45 13.78 12.23 8.04
C ASP A 45 14.04 12.38 9.55
N VAL A 46 13.02 12.14 10.38
CA VAL A 46 13.17 12.13 11.84
C VAL A 46 14.08 10.98 12.29
N VAL A 47 13.87 9.78 11.76
CA VAL A 47 14.70 8.60 12.07
C VAL A 47 16.15 8.85 11.67
N GLU A 48 16.40 9.36 10.47
CA GLU A 48 17.76 9.64 10.00
C GLU A 48 18.43 10.72 10.85
N ARG A 49 17.72 11.82 11.17
CA ARG A 49 18.25 12.87 12.03
C ARG A 49 18.65 12.36 13.41
N LEU A 50 17.94 11.36 13.94
CA LEU A 50 18.19 10.78 15.27
C LEU A 50 19.07 9.52 15.22
N ARG A 51 19.64 9.16 14.06
CA ARG A 51 20.38 7.92 13.85
C ARG A 51 21.57 7.73 14.80
N THR A 52 22.26 8.82 15.14
CA THR A 52 23.43 8.82 16.04
C THR A 52 23.14 9.36 17.43
N ALA A 53 21.87 9.60 17.76
CA ALA A 53 21.50 10.13 19.06
C ALA A 53 21.74 9.09 20.17
N THR A 54 22.17 9.55 21.34
CA THR A 54 22.49 8.70 22.50
C THR A 54 21.69 9.06 23.74
N SER A 55 20.89 10.12 23.70
CA SER A 55 20.02 10.49 24.82
C SER A 55 18.77 9.62 24.82
N GLU A 56 18.26 9.26 26.01
CA GLU A 56 17.08 8.41 26.15
C GLU A 56 15.85 9.02 25.44
N ASN A 57 15.69 10.34 25.52
CA ASN A 57 14.57 11.04 24.88
C ASN A 57 14.65 10.97 23.35
N ASP A 58 15.86 11.12 22.78
CA ASP A 58 16.05 11.05 21.33
C ASP A 58 15.88 9.63 20.81
N LEU A 59 16.32 8.63 21.58
CA LEU A 59 16.09 7.22 21.25
C LEU A 59 14.59 6.89 21.26
N ALA A 60 13.85 7.33 22.28
CA ALA A 60 12.40 7.15 22.34
C ALA A 60 11.68 7.83 21.15
N ALA A 61 12.09 9.05 20.79
CA ALA A 61 11.52 9.75 19.64
C ALA A 61 11.83 9.05 18.31
N ARG A 62 13.04 8.50 18.16
CA ARG A 62 13.43 7.71 16.99
C ARG A 62 12.62 6.44 16.88
N ASP A 63 12.42 5.72 17.98
CA ASP A 63 11.69 4.45 17.99
C ASP A 63 10.20 4.67 17.69
N VAL A 64 9.59 5.75 18.20
CA VAL A 64 8.23 6.17 17.81
C VAL A 64 8.17 6.49 16.32
N ALA A 65 9.08 7.33 15.81
CA ALA A 65 9.09 7.69 14.39
C ALA A 65 9.33 6.47 13.49
N GLY A 66 10.20 5.54 13.90
CA GLY A 66 10.46 4.29 13.17
C GLY A 66 9.25 3.36 13.15
N SER A 67 8.50 3.28 14.25
CA SER A 67 7.25 2.51 14.31
C SER A 67 6.18 3.11 13.42
N GLU A 68 5.98 4.43 13.48
CA GLU A 68 5.04 5.16 12.62
C GLU A 68 5.42 5.05 11.14
N MET A 69 6.73 5.12 10.82
CA MET A 69 7.24 4.91 9.47
C MET A 69 6.89 3.52 8.94
N ALA A 70 7.10 2.46 9.73
CA ALA A 70 6.75 1.10 9.34
C ALA A 70 5.24 0.94 9.11
N MET A 71 4.41 1.52 9.98
CA MET A 71 2.94 1.50 9.81
C MET A 71 2.50 2.22 8.53
N LEU A 72 3.10 3.37 8.21
CA LEU A 72 2.80 4.10 6.97
C LEU A 72 3.23 3.33 5.73
N GLN A 73 4.38 2.64 5.77
CA GLN A 73 4.84 1.78 4.68
C GLN A 73 3.81 0.67 4.37
N ASP A 74 3.29 0.03 5.40
CA ASP A 74 2.22 -0.97 5.27
C ASP A 74 0.93 -0.38 4.69
N GLU A 75 0.55 0.81 5.13
CA GLU A 75 -0.65 1.49 4.64
C GLU A 75 -0.50 1.87 3.16
N ILE A 76 0.66 2.41 2.75
CA ILE A 76 0.97 2.73 1.35
C ILE A 76 0.80 1.50 0.46
N LEU A 77 1.32 0.35 0.89
CA LEU A 77 1.20 -0.90 0.13
C LEU A 77 -0.26 -1.35 -0.01
N ARG A 78 -1.04 -1.35 1.08
CA ARG A 78 -2.46 -1.72 1.05
C ARG A 78 -3.28 -0.76 0.18
N LYS A 79 -3.02 0.55 0.27
CA LYS A 79 -3.68 1.57 -0.55
C LYS A 79 -3.30 1.43 -2.02
N SER A 80 -2.05 1.08 -2.33
CA SER A 80 -1.60 0.81 -3.69
C SER A 80 -2.30 -0.40 -4.29
N VAL A 81 -2.45 -1.51 -3.54
CA VAL A 81 -3.24 -2.67 -3.98
C VAL A 81 -4.69 -2.28 -4.26
N SER A 82 -5.32 -1.53 -3.34
CA SER A 82 -6.69 -1.05 -3.52
C SER A 82 -6.83 -0.15 -4.76
N ALA A 83 -5.91 0.78 -4.97
CA ALA A 83 -5.92 1.67 -6.13
C ALA A 83 -5.80 0.88 -7.44
N LEU A 84 -4.92 -0.13 -7.49
CA LEU A 84 -4.76 -0.99 -8.66
C LEU A 84 -6.04 -1.78 -8.97
N TYR A 85 -6.74 -2.30 -7.95
CA TYR A 85 -8.05 -2.93 -8.15
C TYR A 85 -9.10 -1.93 -8.64
N THR A 86 -9.15 -0.73 -8.06
CA THR A 86 -10.08 0.34 -8.48
C THR A 86 -9.84 0.77 -9.93
N LEU A 87 -8.59 0.78 -10.38
CA LEU A 87 -8.20 1.14 -11.74
C LEU A 87 -8.24 -0.05 -12.73
N GLY A 88 -8.81 -1.19 -12.32
CA GLY A 88 -8.91 -2.38 -13.17
C GLY A 88 -7.58 -3.07 -13.48
N MET A 89 -6.49 -2.68 -12.83
CA MET A 89 -5.15 -3.27 -12.96
C MET A 89 -5.02 -4.54 -12.10
N VAL A 90 -5.97 -5.46 -12.26
CA VAL A 90 -6.18 -6.64 -11.39
C VAL A 90 -4.91 -7.50 -11.25
N SER A 91 -4.21 -7.80 -12.35
CA SER A 91 -2.99 -8.62 -12.28
C SER A 91 -1.86 -7.94 -11.52
N ALA A 92 -1.74 -6.60 -11.60
CA ALA A 92 -0.76 -5.84 -10.83
C ALA A 92 -1.14 -5.82 -9.34
N ALA A 93 -2.43 -5.66 -9.03
CA ALA A 93 -2.93 -5.70 -7.66
C ALA A 93 -2.65 -7.06 -7.00
N GLN A 94 -2.93 -8.17 -7.70
CA GLN A 94 -2.68 -9.53 -7.22
C GLN A 94 -1.19 -9.83 -6.99
N LEU A 95 -0.32 -9.37 -7.89
CA LEU A 95 1.12 -9.51 -7.72
C LEU A 95 1.61 -8.74 -6.48
N LEU A 96 1.14 -7.51 -6.32
CA LEU A 96 1.52 -6.69 -5.17
C LEU A 96 0.97 -7.27 -3.85
N GLU A 97 -0.26 -7.78 -3.86
CA GLU A 97 -0.87 -8.46 -2.71
C GLU A 97 -0.09 -9.72 -2.30
N TYR A 98 0.38 -10.53 -3.27
CA TYR A 98 1.28 -11.64 -3.01
C TYR A 98 2.58 -11.18 -2.34
N MET A 99 3.23 -10.14 -2.87
CA MET A 99 4.45 -9.60 -2.28
C MET A 99 4.23 -9.06 -0.86
N VAL A 100 3.12 -8.37 -0.61
CA VAL A 100 2.76 -7.87 0.73
C VAL A 100 2.61 -9.03 1.71
N ASN A 101 1.89 -10.09 1.32
CA ASN A 101 1.67 -11.24 2.19
C ASN A 101 2.96 -12.06 2.42
N GLU A 102 3.81 -12.22 1.41
CA GLU A 102 5.12 -12.89 1.58
C GLU A 102 6.07 -12.10 2.47
N ILE A 103 6.08 -10.77 2.39
CA ILE A 103 6.92 -9.93 3.28
C ILE A 103 6.47 -10.07 4.74
N VAL A 104 5.16 -10.18 4.99
CA VAL A 104 4.61 -10.38 6.34
C VAL A 104 5.00 -11.76 6.89
N ASP A 105 4.99 -12.81 6.06
CA ASP A 105 5.39 -14.18 6.46
C ASP A 105 6.88 -14.30 6.84
N VAL A 106 7.77 -13.48 6.25
CA VAL A 106 9.20 -13.48 6.60
C VAL A 106 9.49 -12.77 7.92
N GLY A 107 8.57 -11.94 8.41
CA GLY A 107 8.69 -11.21 9.68
C GLY A 107 8.38 -12.03 10.95
N GLU A 108 7.81 -13.23 10.81
CA GLU A 108 7.43 -14.11 11.94
C GLU A 108 8.43 -15.24 12.22
N THR A 109 9.56 -15.32 11.50
CA THR A 109 10.66 -16.29 11.73
C THR A 109 11.91 -15.66 12.34
#